data_AF-A0A497SG75-F1
#
_entry.id   AF-A0A497SG75-F1
#
_cell.length_a   1.000
_cell.length_b   1.000
_cell.length_c   1.000
_cell.angle_alpha   90.00
_cell.angle_beta   90.00
_cell.angle_gamma   90.00
#
_symmetry.space_group_name_H-M   'P 1'
#
loop_
_entity.id
_entity.type
_entity.pdbx_description
1 polymer ?
#
loop_
_entity_poly.entity_id
_entity_poly.type
_entity_poly.pdbx_seq_one_letter_code
_entity_poly.pdbx_strand_id
1 'polypeptide(L)'
;MVSVEEHASKLDFRGVLTALIISSFAFVMALSWRDVIRSLIETVVPQGEGLTYQFIAASAITIISVIAIFLVSKYMTIRTEEKVTKK
;
A
#
# COMPACT_ATOMS: atom_id res chain seq x y z
N MET A 1 -37.70 14.87 9.61
CA MET A 1 -36.90 15.13 8.39
C MET A 1 -35.77 16.16 8.62
N VAL A 2 -35.94 17.15 9.50
CA VAL A 2 -34.92 18.17 9.85
C VAL A 2 -33.55 17.59 10.27
N SER A 3 -33.54 16.42 10.93
CA SER A 3 -32.30 15.79 11.40
C SER A 3 -31.33 15.35 10.29
N VAL A 4 -31.83 14.87 9.14
CA VAL A 4 -30.96 14.37 8.05
C VAL A 4 -30.30 15.52 7.29
N GLU A 5 -31.05 16.60 7.06
CA GLU A 5 -30.59 17.80 6.35
C GLU A 5 -29.46 18.52 7.11
N GLU A 6 -29.55 18.55 8.45
CA GLU A 6 -28.51 19.13 9.31
C GLU A 6 -27.19 18.35 9.26
N HIS A 7 -27.25 17.01 9.19
CA HIS A 7 -26.06 16.16 9.07
C HIS A 7 -25.43 16.25 7.67
N ALA A 8 -26.26 16.40 6.63
CA ALA A 8 -25.78 16.63 5.26
C ALA A 8 -25.11 18.01 5.11
N SER A 9 -25.60 19.04 5.80
CA SER A 9 -25.03 20.39 5.76
C SER A 9 -23.67 20.51 6.47
N LYS A 10 -23.40 19.65 7.47
CA LYS A 10 -22.09 19.52 8.13
C LYS A 10 -21.07 18.67 7.36
N LEU A 11 -21.46 18.04 6.25
CA LEU A 11 -20.55 17.22 5.46
C LEU A 11 -19.61 18.12 4.65
N ASP A 12 -18.31 18.08 4.96
CA ASP A 12 -17.29 18.71 4.13
C ASP A 12 -17.13 17.93 2.82
N PHE A 13 -18.03 18.20 1.88
CA PHE A 13 -18.06 17.54 0.58
C PHE A 13 -16.74 17.69 -0.18
N ARG A 14 -16.05 18.84 -0.03
CA ARG A 14 -14.75 19.08 -0.67
C ARG A 14 -13.69 18.18 -0.06
N GLY A 15 -13.65 18.08 1.28
CA GLY A 15 -12.76 17.17 1.99
C GLY A 15 -12.97 15.70 1.61
N VAL A 16 -14.24 15.26 1.54
CA VAL A 16 -14.59 13.90 1.09
C VAL A 16 -14.13 13.66 -0.35
N LEU A 17 -14.40 14.58 -1.27
CA LEU A 17 -13.99 14.46 -2.67
C LEU A 17 -12.46 14.38 -2.80
N THR A 18 -11.73 15.23 -2.09
CA THR A 18 -10.26 15.21 -2.08
C THR A 18 -9.72 13.89 -1.52
N ALA A 19 -10.31 13.37 -0.43
CA ALA A 19 -9.92 12.09 0.14
C ALA A 19 -10.15 10.93 -0.83
N LEU A 20 -11.27 10.92 -1.56
CA LEU A 20 -11.57 9.91 -2.58
C LEU A 20 -10.54 9.95 -3.72
N ILE A 21 -10.21 11.16 -4.21
CA ILE A 21 -9.21 11.33 -5.27
C ILE A 21 -7.85 10.81 -4.80
N ILE A 22 -7.38 11.25 -3.62
CA ILE A 22 -6.09 10.81 -3.06
C ILE A 22 -6.08 9.29 -2.88
N SER A 23 -7.16 8.70 -2.35
CA SER A 23 -7.28 7.25 -2.14
C SER A 23 -7.19 6.48 -3.46
N SER A 24 -7.87 6.95 -4.51
CA SER A 24 -7.79 6.32 -5.84
C SER A 24 -6.37 6.34 -6.41
N PHE A 25 -5.64 7.45 -6.26
CA PHE A 25 -4.25 7.54 -6.70
C PHE A 25 -3.31 6.67 -5.85
N ALA A 26 -3.49 6.66 -4.53
CA ALA A 26 -2.73 5.77 -3.65
C ALA A 26 -2.94 4.29 -4.02
N PHE A 27 -4.17 3.92 -4.37
CA PHE A 27 -4.51 2.58 -4.85
C PHE A 27 -3.84 2.27 -6.20
N VAL A 28 -3.92 3.17 -7.18
CA VAL A 28 -3.24 3.00 -8.48
C VAL A 28 -1.73 2.88 -8.30
N MET A 29 -1.12 3.71 -7.44
CA MET A 29 0.29 3.61 -7.10
C MET A 29 0.60 2.23 -6.52
N ALA A 30 -0.16 1.76 -5.52
CA ALA A 30 0.04 0.44 -4.92
C ALA A 30 -0.07 -0.70 -5.95
N LEU A 31 -1.02 -0.63 -6.89
CA LEU A 31 -1.14 -1.59 -7.97
C LEU A 31 0.05 -1.56 -8.94
N SER A 32 0.58 -0.39 -9.27
CA SER A 32 1.72 -0.24 -10.16
C SER A 32 2.99 -0.92 -9.64
N TRP A 33 3.16 -1.01 -8.31
CA TRP A 33 4.30 -1.72 -7.71
C TRP A 33 4.30 -3.22 -8.03
N ARG A 34 3.14 -3.84 -8.27
CA ARG A 34 3.06 -5.27 -8.62
C ARG A 34 3.87 -5.58 -9.88
N ASP A 35 3.69 -4.77 -10.91
CA ASP A 35 4.34 -5.00 -12.21
C ASP A 35 5.85 -4.74 -12.11
N VAL A 36 6.26 -3.70 -11.38
CA VAL A 36 7.68 -3.39 -11.12
C VAL A 36 8.38 -4.54 -10.39
N ILE A 37 7.77 -5.06 -9.32
CA ILE A 37 8.33 -6.18 -8.56
C ILE A 37 8.45 -7.43 -9.44
N ARG A 38 7.44 -7.69 -10.28
CA ARG A 38 7.46 -8.81 -11.20
C ARG A 38 8.60 -8.69 -12.20
N SER A 39 8.75 -7.54 -12.86
CA SER A 39 9.84 -7.29 -13.79
C SER A 39 11.20 -7.40 -13.10
N LEU A 40 11.34 -6.89 -11.88
CA LEU A 40 12.58 -7.04 -11.10
C LEU A 40 12.94 -8.50 -10.87
N ILE A 41 11.97 -9.33 -10.49
CA ILE A 41 12.20 -10.77 -10.26
C ILE A 41 12.54 -11.49 -11.56
N GLU A 42 11.88 -11.15 -12.66
CA GLU A 42 12.20 -11.70 -13.99
C GLU A 42 13.63 -11.36 -14.44
N THR A 43 14.25 -10.29 -13.91
CA THR A 43 15.68 -9.99 -14.18
C THR A 43 16.66 -10.79 -13.32
N VAL A 44 16.23 -11.24 -12.13
CA VAL A 44 17.10 -11.92 -11.16
C VAL A 44 16.95 -13.43 -11.22
N VAL A 45 15.74 -13.93 -11.48
CA VAL A 45 15.42 -15.34 -11.59
C VAL A 45 15.46 -15.73 -13.06
N PRO A 46 16.33 -16.67 -13.48
CA PRO A 46 16.38 -17.12 -14.86
C PRO A 46 15.03 -17.68 -15.28
N GLN A 47 14.57 -17.27 -16.48
CA GLN A 47 13.30 -17.72 -17.01
C GLN A 47 13.33 -19.25 -17.20
N GLY A 48 12.52 -19.94 -16.41
CA GLY A 48 12.29 -21.37 -16.53
C GLY A 48 10.89 -21.64 -17.07
N GLU A 49 10.71 -22.69 -17.86
CA GLU A 49 9.39 -23.10 -18.30
C GLU A 49 8.69 -23.93 -17.22
N GLY A 50 7.41 -23.61 -16.95
CA GLY A 50 6.51 -24.44 -16.14
C GLY A 50 6.16 -23.87 -14.76
N LEU A 51 5.30 -24.61 -14.05
CA LEU A 51 4.76 -24.27 -12.72
C LEU A 51 5.86 -23.96 -11.70
N THR A 52 7.00 -24.65 -11.78
CA THR A 52 8.13 -24.46 -10.86
C THR A 52 8.67 -23.03 -10.88
N TYR A 53 8.77 -22.42 -12.06
CA TYR A 53 9.20 -21.03 -12.19
C TYR A 53 8.19 -20.07 -11.56
N GLN A 54 6.88 -20.31 -11.77
CA GLN A 54 5.83 -19.48 -11.17
C GLN A 54 5.85 -19.56 -9.64
N PHE A 55 6.09 -20.75 -9.07
CA PHE A 55 6.22 -20.93 -7.63
C PHE A 55 7.47 -20.21 -7.07
N ILE A 56 8.60 -20.27 -7.76
CA ILE A 56 9.83 -19.57 -7.34
C ILE A 56 9.61 -18.04 -7.41
N ALA A 57 9.05 -17.55 -8.51
CA ALA A 57 8.74 -16.13 -8.67
C ALA A 57 7.75 -15.65 -7.60
N ALA A 58 6.67 -16.39 -7.34
CA ALA A 58 5.69 -16.04 -6.30
C ALA A 58 6.31 -16.04 -4.89
N SER A 59 7.20 -17.01 -4.61
CA SER A 59 7.94 -17.06 -3.34
C SER A 59 8.87 -15.85 -3.18
N ALA A 60 9.59 -15.47 -4.24
CA ALA A 60 10.45 -14.30 -4.26
C ALA A 60 9.66 -13.00 -4.02
N ILE A 61 8.51 -12.81 -4.70
CA ILE A 61 7.61 -11.68 -4.46
C ILE A 61 7.21 -11.63 -2.98
N THR A 62 6.79 -12.77 -2.43
CA THR A 62 6.32 -12.86 -1.05
C THR A 62 7.40 -12.45 -0.06
N ILE A 63 8.63 -12.94 -0.22
CA ILE A 63 9.75 -12.58 0.65
C ILE A 63 10.04 -11.08 0.58
N ILE A 64 10.10 -10.52 -0.63
CA ILE A 64 10.36 -9.08 -0.84
C ILE A 64 9.25 -8.24 -0.18
N SER A 65 7.98 -8.60 -0.38
CA SER A 65 6.83 -7.90 0.21
C SER A 65 6.86 -7.95 1.74
N VAL A 66 7.16 -9.11 2.34
CA VAL A 66 7.25 -9.24 3.81
C VAL A 66 8.37 -8.37 4.38
N ILE A 67 9.55 -8.36 3.75
CA ILE A 67 10.68 -7.52 4.17
C ILE A 67 10.29 -6.03 4.10
N ALA A 68 9.70 -5.61 2.98
CA ALA A 68 9.27 -4.22 2.80
C ALA A 68 8.24 -3.80 3.87
N ILE A 69 7.21 -4.63 4.10
CA ILE A 69 6.20 -4.39 5.13
C ILE A 69 6.86 -4.30 6.51
N PHE A 70 7.75 -5.24 6.85
CA PHE A 70 8.45 -5.24 8.13
C PHE A 70 9.27 -3.96 8.35
N LEU A 71 10.04 -3.53 7.34
CA LEU A 71 10.85 -2.31 7.42
C LEU A 71 9.97 -1.06 7.60
N VAL A 72 8.88 -0.95 6.83
CA VAL A 72 7.93 0.17 6.93
C VAL A 72 7.24 0.18 8.29
N SER A 73 6.72 -0.98 8.75
CA SER A 73 6.08 -1.11 10.05
C SER A 73 7.04 -0.73 11.19
N LYS A 74 8.28 -1.23 11.15
CA LYS A 74 9.29 -0.89 12.15
C LYS A 74 9.60 0.59 12.17
N TYR A 75 9.77 1.21 11.00
CA TYR A 75 10.01 2.65 10.88
C TYR A 75 8.85 3.50 11.45
N MET A 76 7.61 3.10 11.17
CA MET A 76 6.42 3.78 11.68
C MET A 76 6.27 3.66 13.21
N THR A 77 6.56 2.48 13.78
CA THR A 77 6.52 2.27 15.23
C THR A 77 7.54 3.12 15.96
N ILE A 78 8.80 3.16 15.49
CA ILE A 78 9.87 3.98 16.10
C ILE A 78 9.50 5.48 16.10
N ARG A 79 8.95 5.98 14.98
CA ARG A 79 8.49 7.37 14.87
C ARG A 79 7.34 7.71 15.82
N THR A 80 6.50 6.72 16.14
CA THR A 80 5.37 6.91 17.06
C THR A 80 5.88 7.04 18.49
N GLU A 81 6.85 6.22 18.90
CA GLU A 81 7.47 6.31 20.24
C GLU A 81 8.22 7.64 20.44
N GLU A 82 8.97 8.12 19.44
CA GLU A 82 9.71 9.39 19.55
C GLU A 82 8.79 10.60 19.81
N LYS A 83 7.57 10.57 19.27
CA LYS A 83 6.57 11.63 19.49
C LYS A 83 5.90 11.56 20.87
N VAL A 84 5.89 10.39 21.51
CA VAL A 84 5.31 10.20 22.85
C VAL A 84 6.31 10.64 23.93
N THR A 85 7.61 10.36 23.76
CA THR A 85 8.64 10.68 24.76
C THR A 85 9.08 12.16 24.77
N LYS A 86 8.86 12.90 23.67
CA LYS A 86 9.21 14.33 23.54
C LYS A 86 8.06 15.30 23.84
N LYS A 87 6.91 14.79 24.29
CA LYS A 87 5.72 15.59 24.64
C LYS A 87 5.54 15.63 26.14
#